data_AF-A0A517NIN2-F1
#
_entry.id   AF-A0A517NIN2-F1
#
_cell.length_a   1.000
_cell.length_b   1.000
_cell.length_c   1.000
_cell.angle_alpha   90.00
_cell.angle_beta   90.00
_cell.angle_gamma   90.00
#
_symmetry.space_group_name_H-M   'P 1'
#
loop_
_entity.id
_entity.type
_entity.pdbx_description
1 polymer ?
#
loop_
_entity_poly.entity_id
_entity_poly.type
_entity_poly.pdbx_seq_one_letter_code
_entity_poly.pdbx_strand_id
1 'polypeptide(L)'
;MEQPLAPGIADRLRRSESKAVESVVDAFHAPIYRYLVCRGSTASEAEELTSEVFFQILKNISSFRGGDDQVRAFVFSTARHVRANSYRMRSRSARTMDRAMAIADSQASPMERLLADERQAKVVEAIGQLNEVAREIIVLRFVEGLSMIEIATICGMPMGTVKSHLYRAKQELKQELSDSEPHK
;
A
#
# COMPACT_ATOMS: atom_id res chain seq x y z
N MET A 1 14.11 4.10 -7.60
CA MET A 1 14.38 4.61 -8.97
C MET A 1 13.13 4.28 -9.76
N GLU A 2 12.19 5.23 -9.88
CA GLU A 2 10.97 4.98 -10.65
C GLU A 2 11.34 5.02 -12.14
N GLN A 3 11.11 3.92 -12.85
CA GLN A 3 11.08 3.98 -14.30
C GLN A 3 9.83 4.76 -14.69
N PRO A 4 9.94 5.91 -15.37
CA PRO A 4 8.76 6.63 -15.82
C PRO A 4 8.02 5.76 -16.84
N LEU A 5 6.71 5.62 -16.65
CA LEU A 5 5.85 4.94 -17.62
C LEU A 5 5.99 5.61 -18.99
N ALA A 6 5.88 4.82 -20.05
CA ALA A 6 5.94 5.35 -21.42
C ALA A 6 4.87 6.43 -21.65
N PRO A 7 5.14 7.45 -22.48
CA PRO A 7 4.13 8.46 -22.81
C PRO A 7 2.86 7.84 -23.41
N GLY A 8 1.71 8.43 -23.10
CA GLY A 8 0.39 7.96 -23.52
C GLY A 8 -0.04 6.67 -22.83
N ILE A 9 0.60 6.29 -21.71
CA ILE A 9 0.29 5.04 -21.01
C ILE A 9 -1.18 4.93 -20.65
N ALA A 10 -1.84 6.04 -20.27
CA ALA A 10 -3.26 6.04 -19.92
C ALA A 10 -4.14 5.64 -21.11
N ASP A 11 -3.88 6.15 -22.31
CA ASP A 11 -4.67 5.81 -23.50
C ASP A 11 -4.42 4.39 -23.97
N ARG A 12 -3.16 3.96 -23.94
CA ARG A 12 -2.76 2.61 -24.36
C ARG A 12 -3.28 1.55 -23.41
N LEU A 13 -3.30 1.84 -22.11
CA LEU A 13 -3.95 1.02 -21.10
C LEU A 13 -5.46 0.91 -21.33
N ARG A 14 -6.15 2.01 -21.69
CA ARG A 14 -7.59 1.98 -22.03
C ARG A 14 -7.90 1.09 -23.22
N ARG A 15 -6.98 1.00 -24.17
CA ARG A 15 -7.06 0.12 -25.34
C ARG A 15 -6.63 -1.32 -25.05
N SER A 16 -6.27 -1.62 -23.79
CA SER A 16 -5.73 -2.92 -23.36
C SER A 16 -4.54 -3.38 -24.22
N GLU A 17 -3.69 -2.44 -24.65
CA GLU A 17 -2.48 -2.79 -25.40
C GLU A 17 -1.54 -3.63 -24.53
N SER A 18 -1.15 -4.81 -25.03
CA SER A 18 -0.33 -5.77 -24.26
C SER A 18 0.93 -5.15 -23.67
N LYS A 19 1.66 -4.34 -24.44
CA LYS A 19 2.88 -3.65 -23.97
C LYS A 19 2.62 -2.60 -22.89
N ALA A 20 1.44 -1.96 -22.90
CA ALA A 20 1.08 -0.99 -21.87
C ALA A 20 0.70 -1.70 -20.56
N VAL A 21 -0.02 -2.81 -20.67
CA VAL A 21 -0.35 -3.68 -19.54
C VAL A 21 0.93 -4.22 -18.90
N GLU A 22 1.82 -4.81 -19.70
CA GLU A 22 3.11 -5.36 -19.26
C GLU A 22 3.94 -4.29 -18.54
N SER A 23 4.11 -3.10 -19.15
CA SER A 23 4.85 -1.99 -18.53
C SER A 23 4.27 -1.56 -17.18
N VAL A 24 2.96 -1.62 -16.99
CA VAL A 24 2.29 -1.25 -15.74
C VAL A 24 2.43 -2.36 -14.70
N VAL A 25 2.35 -3.62 -15.11
CA VAL A 25 2.63 -4.75 -14.22
C VAL A 25 4.09 -4.70 -13.74
N ASP A 26 5.04 -4.56 -14.65
CA ASP A 26 6.47 -4.49 -14.32
C ASP A 26 6.78 -3.33 -13.38
N ALA A 27 6.20 -2.15 -13.65
CA ALA A 27 6.42 -0.97 -12.84
C ALA A 27 5.80 -1.06 -11.44
N PHE A 28 4.62 -1.69 -11.30
CA PHE A 28 3.82 -1.61 -10.06
C PHE A 28 3.71 -2.91 -9.29
N HIS A 29 4.15 -4.06 -9.81
CA HIS A 29 4.00 -5.33 -9.09
C HIS A 29 4.70 -5.30 -7.73
N ALA A 30 6.00 -5.00 -7.71
CA ALA A 30 6.76 -4.91 -6.47
C ALA A 30 6.28 -3.78 -5.54
N PRO A 31 5.96 -2.55 -6.03
CA PRO A 31 5.31 -1.52 -5.23
C PRO A 31 3.99 -1.91 -4.58
N ILE A 32 3.09 -2.55 -5.33
CA ILE A 32 1.77 -2.96 -4.81
C ILE A 32 1.93 -4.09 -3.78
N TYR A 33 2.77 -5.08 -4.08
CA TYR A 33 3.10 -6.14 -3.14
C TYR A 33 3.65 -5.58 -1.82
N ARG A 34 4.66 -4.70 -1.91
CA ARG A 34 5.29 -4.07 -0.74
C ARG A 34 4.27 -3.22 0.04
N TYR A 35 3.44 -2.45 -0.65
CA TYR A 35 2.37 -1.70 -0.01
C TYR A 35 1.41 -2.60 0.78
N LEU A 36 0.99 -3.73 0.22
CA LEU A 36 0.08 -4.67 0.89
C LEU A 36 0.73 -5.33 2.11
N VAL A 37 1.99 -5.75 1.98
CA VAL A 37 2.81 -6.27 3.09
C VAL A 37 2.97 -5.22 4.19
N CYS A 38 3.33 -3.98 3.85
CA CYS A 38 3.48 -2.88 4.80
C CYS A 38 2.16 -2.52 5.50
N ARG A 39 1.03 -2.90 4.90
CA ARG A 39 -0.29 -2.75 5.48
C ARG A 39 -0.71 -3.97 6.32
N GLY A 40 0.15 -4.98 6.47
CA GLY A 40 -0.06 -6.12 7.36
C GLY A 40 -0.69 -7.34 6.70
N SER A 41 -0.63 -7.44 5.36
CA SER A 41 -0.94 -8.70 4.69
C SER A 41 0.21 -9.70 4.87
N THR A 42 -0.11 -10.98 5.01
CA THR A 42 0.93 -12.04 4.93
C THR A 42 1.53 -12.08 3.52
N ALA A 43 2.67 -12.77 3.34
CA ALA A 43 3.29 -12.89 2.02
C ALA A 43 2.33 -13.50 0.99
N SER A 44 1.66 -14.59 1.36
CA SER A 44 0.68 -15.29 0.51
C SER A 44 -0.53 -14.40 0.19
N GLU A 45 -1.06 -13.67 1.18
CA GLU A 45 -2.15 -12.71 0.96
C GLU A 45 -1.74 -11.57 0.05
N ALA A 46 -0.51 -11.05 0.20
CA ALA A 46 -0.02 -9.97 -0.61
C ALA A 46 0.15 -10.40 -2.08
N GLU A 47 0.57 -11.64 -2.36
CA GLU A 47 0.63 -12.20 -3.73
C GLU A 47 -0.77 -12.30 -4.35
N GLU A 48 -1.73 -12.86 -3.62
CA GLU A 48 -3.11 -13.02 -4.07
C GLU A 48 -3.75 -11.65 -4.35
N LEU A 49 -3.65 -10.73 -3.39
CA LEU A 49 -4.20 -9.38 -3.52
C LEU A 49 -3.52 -8.59 -4.64
N THR A 50 -2.20 -8.73 -4.84
CA THR A 50 -1.49 -8.07 -5.95
C THR A 50 -2.03 -8.54 -7.30
N SER A 51 -2.25 -9.84 -7.46
CA SER A 51 -2.85 -10.41 -8.67
C SER A 51 -4.27 -9.87 -8.89
N GLU A 52 -5.09 -9.82 -7.84
CA GLU A 52 -6.44 -9.26 -7.89
C GLU A 52 -6.43 -7.76 -8.23
N VAL A 53 -5.43 -6.99 -7.78
CA VAL A 53 -5.28 -5.58 -8.14
C VAL A 53 -5.12 -5.40 -9.64
N PHE A 54 -4.21 -6.15 -10.27
CA PHE A 54 -4.02 -6.04 -11.72
C PHE A 54 -5.23 -6.54 -12.50
N PHE A 55 -5.89 -7.60 -12.00
CA PHE A 55 -7.16 -8.04 -12.57
C PHE A 55 -8.23 -6.93 -12.54
N GLN A 56 -8.38 -6.24 -11.40
CA GLN A 56 -9.33 -5.13 -11.26
C GLN A 56 -8.92 -3.90 -12.09
N ILE A 57 -7.63 -3.62 -12.23
CA ILE A 57 -7.13 -2.58 -13.14
C ILE A 57 -7.60 -2.90 -14.55
N LEU A 58 -7.29 -4.08 -15.08
CA LEU A 58 -7.66 -4.47 -16.44
C LEU A 58 -9.17 -4.47 -16.67
N LYS A 59 -9.94 -4.89 -15.66
CA LYS A 59 -11.41 -4.89 -15.73
C LYS A 59 -11.99 -3.48 -15.79
N ASN A 60 -11.39 -2.51 -15.09
CA ASN A 60 -11.97 -1.17 -14.92
C ASN A 60 -11.27 -0.09 -15.75
N ILE A 61 -10.17 -0.40 -16.43
CA ILE A 61 -9.32 0.59 -17.11
C ILE A 61 -10.05 1.40 -18.17
N SER A 62 -11.03 0.81 -18.86
CA SER A 62 -11.85 1.50 -19.87
C SER A 62 -12.66 2.67 -19.30
N SER A 63 -12.94 2.66 -18.00
CA SER A 63 -13.64 3.73 -17.29
C SER A 63 -12.72 4.81 -16.74
N PHE A 64 -11.40 4.59 -16.73
CA PHE A 64 -10.42 5.58 -16.26
C PHE A 64 -10.39 6.79 -17.19
N ARG A 65 -10.57 8.00 -16.62
CA ARG A 65 -10.61 9.27 -17.36
C ARG A 65 -9.39 10.15 -17.11
N GLY A 66 -8.44 9.70 -16.29
CA GLY A 66 -7.25 10.49 -15.96
C GLY A 66 -6.17 10.47 -17.04
N GLY A 67 -5.18 11.34 -16.84
CA GLY A 67 -3.96 11.39 -17.64
C GLY A 67 -2.87 10.43 -17.15
N ASP A 68 -1.73 10.43 -17.82
CA ASP A 68 -0.57 9.59 -17.48
C ASP A 68 -0.07 9.83 -16.05
N ASP A 69 -0.09 11.08 -15.60
CA ASP A 69 0.30 11.53 -14.25
C ASP A 69 -0.61 10.97 -13.14
N GLN A 70 -1.81 10.52 -13.49
CA GLN A 70 -2.80 9.99 -12.55
C GLN A 70 -2.82 8.46 -12.50
N VAL A 71 -2.09 7.77 -13.39
CA VAL A 71 -2.07 6.31 -13.45
C VAL A 71 -1.54 5.70 -12.15
N ARG A 72 -0.48 6.28 -11.57
CA ARG A 72 0.06 5.80 -10.28
C ARG A 72 -0.98 5.87 -9.17
N ALA A 73 -1.67 7.00 -9.04
CA ALA A 73 -2.75 7.15 -8.07
C ALA A 73 -3.89 6.15 -8.32
N PHE A 74 -4.27 5.93 -9.58
CA PHE A 74 -5.30 4.95 -9.95
C PHE A 74 -4.94 3.51 -9.55
N VAL A 75 -3.68 3.10 -9.77
CA VAL A 75 -3.18 1.76 -9.39
C VAL A 75 -3.25 1.57 -7.86
N PHE A 76 -2.73 2.52 -7.08
CA PHE A 76 -2.77 2.45 -5.62
C PHE A 76 -4.19 2.59 -5.03
N SER A 77 -5.07 3.39 -5.66
CA SER A 77 -6.50 3.42 -5.31
C SER A 77 -7.16 2.07 -5.49
N THR A 78 -6.81 1.35 -6.56
CA THR A 78 -7.32 0.00 -6.81
C THR A 78 -6.80 -0.97 -5.76
N ALA A 79 -5.52 -0.91 -5.39
CA ALA A 79 -4.95 -1.70 -4.30
C ALA A 79 -5.62 -1.46 -2.95
N ARG A 80 -5.88 -0.20 -2.61
CA ARG A 80 -6.62 0.16 -1.41
C ARG A 80 -8.03 -0.43 -1.41
N HIS A 81 -8.74 -0.35 -2.54
CA HIS A 81 -10.07 -0.90 -2.67
C HIS A 81 -10.09 -2.43 -2.53
N VAL A 82 -9.20 -3.14 -3.26
CA VAL A 82 -9.08 -4.61 -3.22
C VAL A 82 -8.81 -5.09 -1.80
N ARG A 83 -7.85 -4.47 -1.11
CA ARG A 83 -7.56 -4.78 0.30
C ARG A 83 -8.77 -4.57 1.20
N ALA A 84 -9.43 -3.41 1.11
CA ALA A 84 -10.61 -3.09 1.91
C ALA A 84 -11.79 -4.04 1.64
N ASN A 85 -11.92 -4.54 0.42
CA ASN A 85 -12.94 -5.53 0.06
C ASN A 85 -12.62 -6.91 0.67
N SER A 86 -11.37 -7.37 0.56
CA SER A 86 -10.91 -8.64 1.15
C SER A 86 -11.13 -8.67 2.68
N TYR A 87 -10.75 -7.59 3.38
CA TYR A 87 -10.96 -7.49 4.83
C TYR A 87 -12.44 -7.53 5.22
N ARG A 88 -13.31 -6.84 4.47
CA ARG A 88 -14.77 -6.87 4.68
C ARG A 88 -15.36 -8.26 4.49
N MET A 89 -14.92 -9.00 3.46
CA MET A 89 -15.39 -10.37 3.21
C MET A 89 -14.95 -11.33 4.31
N ARG A 90 -13.70 -11.22 4.77
CA ARG A 90 -13.17 -12.04 5.88
C ARG A 90 -13.87 -11.75 7.20
N SER A 91 -14.14 -10.49 7.52
CA SER A 91 -14.92 -10.14 8.72
C SER A 91 -16.34 -10.70 8.68
N ARG A 92 -16.98 -10.72 7.50
CA ARG A 92 -18.30 -11.35 7.31
C ARG A 92 -18.25 -12.88 7.44
N SER A 93 -17.24 -13.53 6.88
CA SER A 93 -17.05 -14.99 6.99
C SER A 93 -16.68 -15.43 8.41
N ALA A 94 -15.85 -14.66 9.11
CA ALA A 94 -15.48 -14.92 10.51
C ALA A 94 -16.67 -14.80 11.47
N ARG A 95 -17.61 -13.88 11.20
CA ARG A 95 -18.89 -13.80 11.91
C ARG A 95 -19.81 -15.01 11.66
N THR A 96 -19.55 -15.80 10.62
CA THR A 96 -20.29 -17.05 10.32
C THR A 96 -19.57 -18.29 10.87
N MET A 97 -18.26 -18.20 11.13
CA MET A 97 -17.42 -19.28 11.69
C MET A 97 -16.93 -18.88 13.09
N ASP A 98 -17.84 -18.79 14.05
CA ASP A 98 -17.44 -18.55 15.44
C ASP A 98 -16.91 -19.86 16.07
N ARG A 99 -15.62 -20.14 15.83
CA ARG A 99 -14.64 -20.85 16.67
C ARG A 99 -13.40 -21.25 15.86
N ALA A 100 -12.48 -20.32 15.69
CA ALA A 100 -11.04 -20.63 15.67
C ALA A 100 -10.28 -19.35 15.98
N MET A 101 -9.55 -19.38 17.10
CA MET A 101 -8.63 -18.34 17.53
C MET A 101 -7.74 -17.88 16.38
N ALA A 102 -7.68 -16.57 16.16
CA ALA A 102 -6.64 -15.97 15.34
C ALA A 102 -5.31 -16.13 16.08
N ILE A 103 -4.59 -17.20 15.77
CA ILE A 103 -3.18 -17.33 16.12
C ILE A 103 -2.46 -16.30 15.25
N ALA A 104 -2.00 -15.22 15.87
CA ALA A 104 -0.99 -14.37 15.27
C ALA A 104 0.25 -15.27 15.10
N ASP A 105 0.52 -15.68 13.86
CA ASP A 105 1.70 -16.46 13.55
C ASP A 105 2.92 -15.56 13.80
N SER A 106 3.66 -15.87 14.86
CA SER A 106 4.85 -15.15 15.33
C SER A 106 6.08 -15.50 14.49
N GLN A 107 5.93 -15.44 13.17
CA GLN A 107 7.04 -15.44 12.24
C GLN A 107 7.33 -13.98 11.89
N ALA A 108 8.62 -13.65 11.73
CA ALA A 108 9.06 -12.31 11.37
C ALA A 108 8.13 -11.72 10.31
N SER A 109 7.58 -10.53 10.55
CA SER A 109 6.56 -9.98 9.65
C SER A 109 7.12 -9.98 8.22
N PRO A 110 6.31 -10.21 7.18
CA PRO A 110 6.82 -10.13 5.81
C PRO A 110 7.50 -8.77 5.51
N MET A 111 7.18 -7.75 6.32
CA MET A 111 7.84 -6.45 6.34
C MET A 111 9.27 -6.51 6.92
N GLU A 112 9.53 -7.31 7.96
CA GLU A 112 10.87 -7.60 8.51
C GLU A 112 11.74 -8.40 7.54
N ARG A 113 11.17 -9.38 6.80
CA ARG A 113 11.94 -10.16 5.81
C ARG A 113 12.41 -9.34 4.62
N LEU A 114 11.83 -8.17 4.38
CA LEU A 114 12.24 -7.25 3.33
C LEU A 114 13.56 -6.50 3.69
N LEU A 115 14.02 -6.59 4.94
CA LEU A 115 15.04 -5.70 5.49
C LEU A 115 16.19 -6.49 6.13
N ALA A 116 17.43 -6.11 5.80
CA ALA A 116 18.64 -6.75 6.29
C ALA A 116 19.29 -6.01 7.49
N ASP A 117 18.69 -4.93 7.98
CA ASP A 117 19.27 -4.02 8.99
C ASP A 117 18.34 -3.85 10.21
N GLU A 118 18.90 -4.02 11.42
CA GLU A 118 18.22 -3.87 12.71
C GLU A 118 17.58 -2.49 12.88
N ARG A 119 18.20 -1.43 12.37
CA ARG A 119 17.63 -0.07 12.41
C ARG A 119 16.35 0.02 11.58
N GLN A 120 16.31 -0.71 10.47
CA GLN A 120 15.18 -0.71 9.56
C GLN A 120 14.03 -1.56 10.10
N ALA A 121 14.33 -2.65 10.80
CA ALA A 121 13.34 -3.47 11.52
C ALA A 121 12.59 -2.65 12.58
N LYS A 122 13.29 -1.84 13.40
CA LYS A 122 12.65 -0.95 14.39
C LYS A 122 11.71 0.09 13.76
N VAL A 123 12.10 0.66 12.62
CA VAL A 123 11.24 1.60 11.89
C VAL A 123 9.97 0.92 11.40
N VAL A 124 10.09 -0.31 10.90
CA VAL A 124 8.95 -1.12 10.46
C VAL A 124 8.01 -1.45 11.61
N GLU A 125 8.55 -1.85 12.76
CA GLU A 125 7.75 -2.12 13.95
C GLU A 125 6.99 -0.88 14.42
N ALA A 126 7.66 0.27 14.52
CA ALA A 126 7.03 1.54 14.88
C ALA A 126 5.93 1.97 13.89
N ILE A 127 6.14 1.77 12.58
CA ILE A 127 5.09 1.97 11.56
C ILE A 127 3.91 1.02 11.80
N GLY A 128 4.18 -0.20 12.27
CA GLY A 128 3.21 -1.20 12.68
C GLY A 128 2.37 -0.81 13.91
N GLN A 129 2.81 0.13 14.74
CA GLN A 129 2.03 0.63 15.89
C GLN A 129 1.09 1.79 15.53
N LEU A 130 1.39 2.53 14.45
CA LEU A 130 0.52 3.60 13.98
C LEU A 130 -0.89 3.09 13.67
N ASN A 131 -1.90 3.93 13.95
CA ASN A 131 -3.27 3.68 13.51
C ASN A 131 -3.35 3.50 11.98
N GLU A 132 -4.40 2.82 11.51
CA GLU A 132 -4.49 2.38 10.11
C GLU A 132 -4.33 3.51 9.08
N VAL A 133 -4.92 4.68 9.33
CA VAL A 133 -4.85 5.83 8.42
C VAL A 133 -3.45 6.44 8.41
N ALA A 134 -2.84 6.63 9.58
CA ALA A 134 -1.47 7.12 9.70
C ALA A 134 -0.48 6.17 9.03
N ARG A 135 -0.62 4.86 9.24
CA ARG A 135 0.19 3.82 8.60
C ARG A 135 0.07 3.86 7.09
N GLU A 136 -1.15 3.91 6.55
CA GLU A 136 -1.41 4.03 5.10
C GLU A 136 -0.68 5.22 4.50
N ILE A 137 -0.83 6.39 5.12
CA ILE A 137 -0.25 7.63 4.63
C ILE A 137 1.29 7.62 4.71
N ILE A 138 1.87 7.06 5.78
CA ILE A 138 3.33 6.91 5.92
C ILE A 138 3.89 5.97 4.86
N VAL A 139 3.27 4.80 4.65
CA VAL A 139 3.71 3.83 3.64
C VAL A 139 3.67 4.45 2.25
N LEU A 140 2.53 5.04 1.85
CA LEU A 140 2.41 5.68 0.55
C LEU A 140 3.43 6.81 0.36
N ARG A 141 3.72 7.59 1.41
CA ARG A 141 4.65 8.74 1.31
C ARG A 141 6.12 8.33 1.30
N PHE A 142 6.53 7.47 2.20
CA PHE A 142 7.94 7.23 2.50
C PHE A 142 8.47 5.90 1.98
N VAL A 143 7.59 4.90 1.81
CA VAL A 143 7.98 3.61 1.22
C VAL A 143 7.77 3.65 -0.28
N GLU A 144 6.63 4.16 -0.73
CA GLU A 144 6.25 4.19 -2.15
C GLU A 144 6.56 5.53 -2.84
N GLY A 145 6.90 6.58 -2.08
CA GLY A 145 7.36 7.85 -2.64
C GLY A 145 6.27 8.74 -3.25
N LEU A 146 4.98 8.47 -3.01
CA LEU A 146 3.88 9.22 -3.61
C LEU A 146 3.83 10.68 -3.12
N SER A 147 3.36 11.56 -3.99
CA SER A 147 3.10 12.95 -3.64
C SER A 147 1.88 13.09 -2.73
N MET A 148 1.77 14.20 -2.00
CA MET A 148 0.61 14.46 -1.14
C MET A 148 -0.71 14.53 -1.93
N ILE A 149 -0.66 14.95 -3.20
CA ILE A 149 -1.84 15.05 -4.09
C ILE A 149 -2.31 13.65 -4.47
N GLU A 150 -1.39 12.74 -4.79
CA GLU A 150 -1.73 11.35 -5.09
C GLU A 150 -2.27 10.64 -3.85
N ILE A 151 -1.63 10.85 -2.68
CA ILE A 151 -2.11 10.28 -1.41
C ILE A 151 -3.52 10.80 -1.08
N ALA A 152 -3.79 12.09 -1.26
CA ALA A 152 -5.13 12.66 -1.08
C ALA A 152 -6.16 11.98 -1.99
N THR A 153 -5.78 11.73 -3.26
CA THR A 153 -6.61 11.02 -4.24
C THR A 153 -6.88 9.57 -3.83
N ILE A 154 -5.84 8.84 -3.39
CA ILE A 154 -5.94 7.43 -2.99
C ILE A 154 -6.77 7.25 -1.72
N CYS A 155 -6.50 8.07 -0.71
CA CYS A 155 -7.19 8.00 0.57
C CYS A 155 -8.62 8.59 0.50
N GLY A 156 -8.93 9.40 -0.52
CA GLY A 156 -10.20 10.11 -0.64
C GLY A 156 -10.35 11.21 0.41
N MET A 157 -9.25 11.92 0.71
CA MET A 157 -9.19 12.91 1.79
C MET A 157 -8.61 14.24 1.27
N PRO A 158 -8.99 15.40 1.85
CA PRO A 158 -8.36 16.67 1.50
C PRO A 158 -6.85 16.66 1.76
N MET A 159 -6.08 17.33 0.90
CA MET A 159 -4.62 17.42 1.06
C MET A 159 -4.20 18.02 2.42
N GLY A 160 -4.98 18.96 2.97
CA GLY A 160 -4.76 19.49 4.32
C GLY A 160 -4.84 18.42 5.41
N THR A 161 -5.77 17.47 5.26
CA THR A 161 -5.94 16.32 6.16
C THR A 161 -4.78 15.34 6.01
N VAL A 162 -4.31 15.08 4.79
CA VAL A 162 -3.11 14.27 4.57
C VAL A 162 -1.89 14.89 5.26
N LYS A 163 -1.71 16.21 5.15
CA LYS A 163 -0.62 16.94 5.83
C LYS A 163 -0.69 16.82 7.35
N SER A 164 -1.87 16.96 7.93
CA SER A 164 -2.03 16.86 9.39
C SER A 164 -1.80 15.43 9.89
N HIS A 165 -2.26 14.40 9.16
CA HIS A 165 -1.93 13.00 9.47
C HIS A 165 -0.43 12.72 9.35
N LEU A 166 0.24 13.17 8.29
CA LEU A 166 1.69 13.03 8.13
C LEU A 166 2.44 13.68 9.29
N TYR A 167 2.04 14.89 9.67
CA TYR A 167 2.69 15.59 10.78
C TYR A 167 2.55 14.78 12.08
N ARG A 168 1.34 14.35 12.43
CA ARG A 168 1.07 13.58 13.67
C ARG A 168 1.81 12.24 13.66
N ALA A 169 1.71 11.49 12.58
CA ALA A 169 2.39 10.20 12.42
C ALA A 169 3.91 10.33 12.57
N LYS A 170 4.52 11.40 12.04
CA LYS A 170 5.96 11.66 12.25
C LYS A 170 6.32 11.99 13.70
N GLN A 171 5.44 12.66 14.46
CA GLN A 171 5.69 12.92 15.88
C GLN A 171 5.60 11.63 16.69
N GLU A 172 4.60 10.81 16.42
CA GLU A 172 4.40 9.50 17.06
C GLU A 172 5.60 8.58 16.80
N LEU A 173 6.01 8.43 15.53
CA LEU A 173 7.21 7.67 15.18
C LEU A 173 8.48 8.24 15.83
N LYS A 174 8.61 9.57 15.94
CA LYS A 174 9.77 10.18 16.58
C LYS A 174 9.83 9.83 18.07
N GLN A 175 8.69 9.86 18.77
CA GLN A 175 8.58 9.51 20.18
C GLN A 175 8.93 8.04 20.40
N GLU A 176 8.32 7.13 19.64
CA GLU A 176 8.60 5.69 19.79
C GLU A 176 10.06 5.35 19.51
N LEU A 177 10.64 5.95 18.46
CA LEU A 177 12.04 5.70 18.11
C LEU A 177 13.03 6.37 19.07
N SER A 178 12.68 7.49 19.72
CA SER A 178 13.53 8.12 20.75
C SER A 178 13.50 7.38 22.07
N ASP A 179 12.35 6.83 22.46
CA ASP A 179 12.21 6.06 23.70
C ASP A 179 12.87 4.67 23.59
N SER A 180 13.13 4.23 22.35
CA SER A 180 13.82 2.98 22.00
C SER A 180 15.35 3.13 21.88
N GLU A 181 15.90 4.33 22.01
CA GLU A 181 17.36 4.53 22.12
C GLU A 181 17.78 4.31 23.58
N PRO A 182 18.63 3.30 23.90
CA PRO A 182 19.17 3.20 25.24
C PRO A 182 19.94 4.48 25.54
N HIS A 183 19.53 5.19 26.59
CA HIS A 183 20.31 6.26 27.18
C HIS A 183 21.73 5.73 27.41
N LYS A 184 22.68 6.31 26.68
CA LYS A 184 24.10 5.99 26.78
C LYS A 184 24.71 6.61 28.03
#